data_AF-A0A914FVB3-F1
#
_entry.id   AF-A0A914FVB3-F1
#
_cell.length_a   1.000
_cell.length_b   1.000
_cell.length_c   1.000
_cell.angle_alpha   90.00
_cell.angle_beta   90.00
_cell.angle_gamma   90.00
#
_symmetry.space_group_name_H-M   'P 1'
#
loop_
_entity.id
_entity.type
_entity.pdbx_description
1 polymer ?
#
loop_
_entity_poly.entity_id
_entity_poly.type
_entity_poly.pdbx_seq_one_letter_code
_entity_poly.pdbx_strand_id
1 'polypeptide(L)'
;MFKNKTVDGRHYVTVDGEKILLPRKLPKFSWKEKEAILLANGLNKTEIAQHRDKKRQRISRKTTLKKRRSLTDNVWRRERVVGPSRSQKGPPVSADLQYCPAKIDAVTQAHNQRTYVFSNEYVHQIYRDRDGLQQKGAFLITDMFDHGPRSVSAAFTNLRSAVTVLIDQNTVYRYRWNKKIQRFYVRYLFLIKFIFKN
;
A
#
# COMPACT_ATOMS: atom_id res chain seq x y z
N MET A 1 3.53 -49.12 -13.21
CA MET A 1 2.68 -49.16 -14.42
C MET A 1 1.28 -48.66 -14.02
N PHE A 2 0.91 -47.43 -14.38
CA PHE A 2 -0.37 -46.84 -13.95
C PHE A 2 -1.53 -47.35 -14.79
N LYS A 3 -2.56 -47.93 -14.16
CA LYS A 3 -3.77 -48.40 -14.84
C LYS A 3 -4.88 -47.37 -14.64
N ASN A 4 -5.29 -46.70 -15.72
CA ASN A 4 -6.43 -45.79 -15.70
C ASN A 4 -7.73 -46.61 -15.78
N LYS A 5 -8.65 -46.40 -14.83
CA LYS A 5 -10.01 -46.96 -14.88
C LYS A 5 -11.03 -45.84 -14.73
N THR A 6 -12.05 -45.89 -15.59
CA THR A 6 -13.22 -45.00 -15.52
C THR A 6 -14.39 -45.81 -15.00
N VAL A 7 -14.99 -45.37 -13.89
CA VAL A 7 -16.20 -45.97 -13.30
C VAL A 7 -17.16 -44.81 -13.02
N ASP A 8 -18.40 -44.89 -13.49
CA ASP A 8 -19.46 -43.88 -13.30
C ASP A 8 -19.07 -42.43 -13.67
N GLY A 9 -18.33 -42.26 -14.78
CA GLY A 9 -17.90 -40.93 -15.25
C GLY A 9 -16.94 -40.19 -14.31
N ARG A 10 -16.29 -40.92 -13.40
CA ARG A 10 -15.20 -40.44 -12.55
C ARG A 10 -13.92 -41.18 -12.95
N HIS A 11 -12.84 -40.42 -13.13
CA HIS A 11 -11.54 -40.97 -13.47
C HIS A 11 -10.74 -41.21 -12.20
N TYR A 12 -10.22 -42.43 -12.05
CA TYR A 12 -9.35 -42.81 -10.94
C TYR A 12 -7.99 -43.23 -11.46
N VAL A 13 -6.94 -42.87 -10.71
CA VAL A 13 -5.60 -43.41 -10.87
C VAL A 13 -5.27 -44.19 -9.62
N THR A 14 -4.83 -45.44 -9.80
CA THR A 14 -4.33 -46.25 -8.70
C THR A 14 -2.82 -46.06 -8.58
N VAL A 15 -2.37 -45.57 -7.43
CA VAL A 15 -0.95 -45.46 -7.06
C VAL A 15 -0.80 -46.23 -5.74
N ASP A 16 0.08 -47.24 -5.71
CA ASP A 16 0.40 -48.03 -4.51
C ASP A 16 -0.81 -48.62 -3.75
N GLY A 17 -1.87 -48.98 -4.48
CA GLY A 17 -3.09 -49.59 -3.93
C GLY A 17 -4.19 -48.59 -3.55
N GLU A 18 -3.89 -47.30 -3.49
CA GLU A 18 -4.87 -46.25 -3.20
C GLU A 18 -5.49 -45.66 -4.47
N LYS A 19 -6.81 -45.42 -4.46
CA LYS A 19 -7.56 -44.84 -5.58
C LYS A 19 -7.67 -43.32 -5.41
N ILE A 20 -6.93 -42.56 -6.21
CA ILE A 20 -7.00 -41.09 -6.21
C ILE A 20 -8.02 -40.64 -7.25
N LEU A 21 -9.01 -39.83 -6.85
CA LEU A 21 -10.03 -39.26 -7.73
C LEU A 21 -9.46 -38.06 -8.49
N LEU A 22 -9.44 -38.15 -9.82
CA LEU A 22 -8.98 -37.04 -10.66
C LEU A 22 -10.12 -36.02 -10.87
N PRO A 23 -9.81 -34.71 -10.85
CA PRO A 23 -10.77 -33.68 -11.23
C PRO A 23 -11.24 -33.87 -12.67
N ARG A 24 -12.53 -33.64 -12.92
CA ARG A 24 -13.10 -33.74 -14.27
C ARG A 24 -12.43 -32.73 -15.20
N LYS A 25 -12.01 -33.19 -16.38
CA LYS A 25 -11.54 -32.29 -17.43
C LYS A 25 -12.71 -31.42 -17.87
N LEU A 26 -12.53 -30.10 -17.82
CA LEU A 26 -13.55 -29.17 -18.31
C LEU A 26 -13.80 -29.42 -19.80
N PRO A 27 -15.08 -29.46 -20.24
CA PRO A 27 -15.39 -29.58 -21.65
C PRO A 27 -14.79 -28.42 -22.44
N LYS A 28 -14.05 -28.74 -23.50
CA LYS A 28 -13.48 -27.74 -24.40
C LYS A 28 -14.55 -27.36 -25.42
N PHE A 29 -15.29 -26.30 -25.14
CA PHE A 29 -16.26 -25.77 -26.08
C PHE A 29 -15.60 -24.86 -27.13
N SER A 30 -16.02 -25.01 -28.39
CA SER A 30 -15.70 -24.05 -29.45
C SER A 30 -16.36 -22.69 -29.18
N TRP A 31 -15.88 -21.62 -29.82
CA TRP A 31 -16.45 -20.29 -29.63
C TRP A 31 -17.94 -20.22 -29.99
N LYS A 32 -18.35 -20.96 -31.03
CA LYS A 32 -19.75 -21.06 -31.48
C LYS A 32 -20.61 -21.82 -30.46
N GLU A 33 -20.09 -22.91 -29.88
CA GLU A 33 -20.79 -23.65 -28.82
C GLU A 33 -20.98 -22.80 -27.56
N LYS A 34 -19.96 -22.03 -27.17
CA LYS A 34 -20.08 -21.09 -26.04
C LYS A 34 -21.16 -20.04 -26.29
N GLU A 35 -21.27 -19.54 -27.52
CA GLU A 35 -22.30 -18.58 -27.91
C GLU A 35 -23.70 -19.20 -27.88
N ALA A 36 -23.86 -20.43 -28.37
CA ALA A 36 -25.12 -21.17 -28.30
C ALA A 36 -25.56 -21.41 -26.84
N ILE A 37 -24.64 -21.75 -25.95
CA ILE A 37 -24.92 -21.92 -24.51
C ILE A 37 -25.35 -20.59 -23.86
N LEU A 38 -24.72 -19.47 -24.22
CA LEU A 38 -25.10 -18.15 -23.70
C LEU A 38 -26.50 -17.72 -24.18
N LEU A 39 -26.82 -17.98 -25.45
CA LEU A 39 -28.14 -17.73 -26.01
C LEU A 39 -29.22 -18.62 -25.37
N ALA A 40 -28.94 -19.91 -25.17
CA ALA A 40 -29.84 -20.84 -24.48
C ALA A 40 -30.13 -20.42 -23.04
N ASN A 41 -29.17 -19.75 -22.38
CA ASN A 41 -29.32 -19.18 -21.04
C ASN A 41 -29.97 -17.79 -21.02
N GLY A 42 -30.46 -17.28 -22.16
CA GLY A 42 -31.13 -15.98 -22.26
C GLY A 42 -30.19 -14.77 -22.11
N LEU A 43 -28.87 -14.97 -22.17
CA LEU A 43 -27.88 -13.91 -22.06
C LEU A 43 -27.50 -13.39 -23.45
N ASN A 44 -28.16 -12.31 -23.89
CA ASN A 44 -27.85 -11.68 -25.17
C ASN A 44 -26.58 -10.81 -25.07
N LYS A 45 -25.59 -11.09 -25.93
CA LYS A 45 -24.30 -10.36 -25.95
C LYS A 45 -24.48 -8.87 -26.23
N THR A 46 -25.46 -8.52 -27.06
CA THR A 46 -25.72 -7.13 -27.46
C THR A 46 -26.27 -6.31 -26.29
N GLU A 47 -27.14 -6.90 -25.48
CA GLU A 47 -27.70 -6.25 -24.28
C GLU A 47 -26.64 -6.02 -23.21
N ILE A 48 -25.74 -6.99 -23.01
CA ILE A 48 -24.61 -6.87 -22.09
C ILE A 48 -23.68 -5.73 -22.54
N ALA A 49 -23.41 -5.62 -23.84
CA ALA A 49 -22.59 -4.55 -24.41
C ALA A 49 -23.26 -3.17 -24.22
N GLN A 50 -24.55 -3.06 -24.58
CA GLN A 50 -25.32 -1.81 -24.42
C GLN A 50 -25.38 -1.35 -22.96
N HIS A 51 -25.55 -2.27 -22.01
CA HIS A 51 -25.56 -1.94 -20.59
C HIS A 51 -24.19 -1.42 -20.10
N ARG A 52 -23.09 -2.03 -20.57
CA ARG A 52 -21.73 -1.58 -20.26
C ARG A 52 -21.47 -0.17 -20.81
N ASP A 53 -21.92 0.12 -22.02
CA ASP A 53 -21.74 1.45 -22.64
C ASP A 53 -22.57 2.54 -21.96
N LYS A 54 -23.84 2.26 -21.62
CA LYS A 54 -24.67 3.18 -20.82
C LYS A 54 -24.02 3.50 -19.47
N LYS A 55 -23.39 2.51 -18.83
CA LYS A 55 -22.66 2.72 -17.56
C LYS A 55 -21.41 3.58 -17.76
N ARG A 56 -20.63 3.36 -18.82
CA ARG A 56 -19.46 4.19 -19.17
C ARG A 56 -19.86 5.64 -19.45
N GLN A 57 -20.93 5.86 -20.22
CA GLN A 57 -21.44 7.20 -20.51
C GLN A 57 -21.89 7.96 -19.25
N ARG A 58 -22.56 7.28 -18.31
CA ARG A 58 -22.96 7.88 -17.01
C ARG A 58 -21.77 8.32 -16.17
N ILE A 59 -20.70 7.53 -16.14
CA ILE A 59 -19.47 7.87 -15.40
C ILE A 59 -18.80 9.09 -16.05
N SER A 60 -18.65 9.09 -17.38
CA SER A 60 -18.06 10.19 -18.13
C SER A 60 -18.79 11.52 -17.88
N ARG A 61 -20.13 11.55 -17.96
CA ARG A 61 -20.93 12.77 -17.70
C ARG A 61 -20.73 13.31 -16.27
N LYS A 62 -20.62 12.43 -15.26
CA LYS A 62 -20.37 12.84 -13.87
C LYS A 62 -18.98 13.47 -13.68
N THR A 63 -17.97 12.97 -14.38
CA THR A 63 -16.62 13.54 -14.34
C THR A 63 -16.56 14.91 -15.03
N THR A 64 -17.23 15.11 -16.16
CA THR A 64 -17.25 16.40 -16.86
C THR A 64 -17.98 17.48 -16.07
N LEU A 65 -19.10 17.14 -15.41
CA LEU A 65 -19.82 18.08 -14.56
C LEU A 65 -19.01 18.54 -13.34
N LYS A 66 -18.25 17.62 -12.71
CA LYS A 66 -17.36 17.97 -11.59
C LYS A 66 -16.22 18.91 -12.03
N LYS A 67 -15.70 18.74 -13.24
CA LYS A 67 -14.64 19.58 -13.81
C LYS A 67 -15.11 21.01 -14.12
N ARG A 68 -16.38 21.20 -14.50
CA ARG A 68 -16.94 22.55 -14.75
C ARG A 68 -17.22 23.34 -13.47
N ARG A 69 -17.65 22.68 -12.39
CA ARG A 69 -17.90 23.33 -11.09
C ARG A 69 -16.63 23.75 -10.34
N SER A 70 -15.44 23.28 -10.73
CA SER A 70 -14.19 23.64 -10.06
C SER A 70 -13.56 24.94 -10.56
N LEU A 71 -14.03 25.51 -11.68
CA LEU A 71 -13.43 26.71 -12.28
C LEU A 71 -14.16 28.01 -11.93
N THR A 72 -15.40 27.97 -11.46
CA THR A 72 -16.22 29.17 -11.25
C THR A 72 -16.55 29.48 -9.79
N ASP A 73 -16.35 28.54 -8.87
CA ASP A 73 -16.53 28.78 -7.44
C ASP A 73 -15.20 28.54 -6.75
N ASN A 74 -14.61 29.57 -6.14
CA ASN A 74 -13.86 29.55 -4.86
C ASN A 74 -12.81 30.68 -4.78
N VAL A 75 -13.24 31.93 -4.54
CA VAL A 75 -12.33 33.03 -4.15
C VAL A 75 -11.87 32.92 -2.68
N TRP A 76 -12.52 32.09 -1.86
CA TRP A 76 -12.25 31.97 -0.41
C TRP A 76 -12.02 30.54 0.10
N ARG A 77 -11.70 29.58 -0.78
CA ARG A 77 -11.40 28.21 -0.35
C ARG A 77 -9.88 28.04 -0.23
N ARG A 78 -9.39 27.91 1.00
CA ARG A 78 -8.01 27.53 1.33
C ARG A 78 -7.57 26.34 0.47
N GLU A 79 -6.62 26.60 -0.42
CA GLU A 79 -6.00 25.61 -1.27
C GLU A 79 -5.19 24.67 -0.37
N ARG A 80 -5.65 23.42 -0.23
CA ARG A 80 -4.79 22.37 0.30
C ARG A 80 -3.69 22.19 -0.74
N VAL A 81 -2.46 22.60 -0.41
CA VAL A 81 -1.28 22.11 -1.11
C VAL A 81 -1.16 20.62 -0.78
N VAL A 82 -2.01 19.81 -1.42
CA VAL A 82 -1.77 18.39 -1.56
C VAL A 82 -0.65 18.35 -2.58
N GLY A 83 0.59 18.27 -2.10
CA GLY A 83 1.73 17.99 -2.94
C GLY A 83 1.41 16.79 -3.85
N PRO A 84 2.06 16.68 -5.02
CA PRO A 84 1.70 15.70 -6.04
C PRO A 84 1.52 14.33 -5.38
N SER A 85 0.31 13.78 -5.51
CA SER A 85 -0.07 12.44 -5.09
C SER A 85 0.88 11.44 -5.76
N ARG A 86 2.04 11.19 -5.14
CA ARG A 86 2.88 10.06 -5.48
C ARG A 86 2.08 8.83 -5.04
N SER A 87 1.65 8.05 -6.03
CA SER A 87 1.09 6.71 -5.88
C SER A 87 1.72 6.02 -4.67
N GLN A 88 0.92 5.45 -3.77
CA GLN A 88 1.38 4.78 -2.56
C GLN A 88 2.52 3.84 -2.91
N LYS A 89 3.75 4.31 -2.70
CA LYS A 89 4.96 3.53 -2.93
C LYS A 89 4.93 2.38 -1.93
N GLY A 90 5.37 1.20 -2.34
CA GLY A 90 5.41 -0.01 -1.51
C GLY A 90 6.29 0.16 -0.25
N PRO A 91 6.83 -0.93 0.32
CA PRO A 91 7.78 -0.81 1.42
C PRO A 91 8.91 0.19 1.10
N PRO A 92 9.46 0.90 2.11
CA PRO A 92 10.56 1.82 1.87
C PRO A 92 11.76 1.08 1.29
N VAL A 93 12.45 1.73 0.35
CA VAL A 93 13.62 1.13 -0.31
C VAL A 93 14.82 1.30 0.59
N SER A 94 15.47 0.20 0.95
CA SER A 94 16.69 0.24 1.78
C SER A 94 17.80 0.95 1.02
N ALA A 95 18.42 1.93 1.66
CA ALA A 95 19.71 2.46 1.26
C ALA A 95 20.78 1.43 1.64
N ASP A 96 21.73 1.18 0.74
CA ASP A 96 22.92 0.38 1.04
C ASP A 96 23.96 1.26 1.74
N LEU A 97 23.81 1.40 3.06
CA LEU A 97 24.80 2.08 3.89
C LEU A 97 25.63 1.02 4.61
N GLN A 98 26.83 0.76 4.07
CA GLN A 98 27.78 -0.16 4.68
C GLN A 98 28.48 0.46 5.90
N TYR A 99 28.56 1.79 5.98
CA TYR A 99 29.30 2.50 7.01
C TYR A 99 28.40 3.01 8.15
N CYS A 100 28.94 3.03 9.36
CA CYS A 100 28.31 3.65 10.52
C CYS A 100 28.40 5.18 10.40
N PRO A 101 27.31 5.93 10.66
CA PRO A 101 27.37 7.38 10.62
C PRO A 101 28.27 7.91 11.75
N ALA A 102 29.12 8.89 11.44
CA ALA A 102 30.02 9.51 12.42
C ALA A 102 29.27 10.35 13.48
N LYS A 103 28.07 10.83 13.14
CA LYS A 103 27.22 11.65 13.99
C LYS A 103 25.78 11.16 13.93
N ILE A 104 25.13 11.19 15.09
CA ILE A 104 23.72 10.88 15.26
C ILE A 104 23.02 12.17 15.66
N ASP A 105 21.93 12.50 14.97
CA ASP A 105 21.17 13.72 15.24
C ASP A 105 20.02 13.45 16.21
N ALA A 106 19.34 12.30 16.08
CA ALA A 106 18.26 11.92 16.96
C ALA A 106 18.09 10.40 17.07
N VAL A 107 17.50 9.94 18.16
CA VAL A 107 17.16 8.52 18.38
C VAL A 107 15.76 8.42 18.99
N THR A 108 14.96 7.48 18.51
CA THR A 108 13.65 7.19 19.11
C THR A 108 13.29 5.72 18.92
N GLN A 109 12.57 5.14 19.88
CA GLN A 109 11.95 3.84 19.71
C GLN A 109 10.49 4.03 19.32
N ALA A 110 10.06 3.48 18.18
CA ALA A 110 8.68 3.62 17.75
C ALA A 110 7.78 2.53 18.36
N HIS A 111 6.47 2.69 18.20
CA HIS A 111 5.47 1.75 18.73
C HIS A 111 5.56 0.32 18.17
N ASN A 112 6.21 0.13 17.02
CA ASN A 112 6.50 -1.20 16.47
C ASN A 112 7.72 -1.88 17.15
N GLN A 113 8.19 -1.34 18.28
CA GLN A 113 9.35 -1.82 19.06
C GLN A 113 10.68 -1.76 18.31
N ARG A 114 10.74 -1.05 17.19
CA ARG A 114 11.98 -0.82 16.44
C ARG A 114 12.60 0.50 16.86
N THR A 115 13.92 0.53 16.94
CA THR A 115 14.69 1.73 17.21
C THR A 115 15.02 2.41 15.88
N TYR A 116 14.82 3.72 15.82
CA TYR A 116 15.10 4.54 14.66
C TYR A 116 16.16 5.57 15.06
N VAL A 117 17.29 5.51 14.38
CA VAL A 117 18.44 6.39 14.57
C VAL A 117 18.54 7.30 13.36
N PHE A 118 18.52 8.61 13.57
CA PHE A 118 18.57 9.60 12.50
C PHE A 118 19.97 10.16 12.36
N SER A 119 20.44 10.23 11.12
CA SER A 119 21.73 10.83 10.76
C SER A 119 21.60 11.53 9.42
N ASN A 120 21.75 12.85 9.41
CA ASN A 120 21.56 13.71 8.24
C ASN A 120 20.18 13.46 7.58
N GLU A 121 20.16 12.88 6.38
CA GLU A 121 18.95 12.59 5.60
C GLU A 121 18.48 11.13 5.70
N TYR A 122 19.18 10.31 6.49
CA TYR A 122 18.94 8.90 6.62
C TYR A 122 18.38 8.54 8.00
N VAL A 123 17.58 7.48 8.01
CA VAL A 123 17.10 6.82 9.22
C VAL A 123 17.52 5.36 9.20
N HIS A 124 18.24 4.95 10.23
CA HIS A 124 18.65 3.58 10.48
C HIS A 124 17.62 2.92 11.38
N GLN A 125 16.97 1.89 10.88
CA GLN A 125 16.07 1.04 11.61
C GLN A 125 16.87 -0.13 12.20
N ILE A 126 16.81 -0.28 13.52
CA ILE A 126 17.47 -1.34 14.28
C ILE A 126 16.40 -2.12 15.02
N TYR A 127 16.39 -3.44 14.87
CA TYR A 127 15.46 -4.32 15.57
C TYR A 127 16.07 -5.70 15.80
N ARG A 128 15.49 -6.45 16.73
CA ARG A 128 15.85 -7.85 16.96
C ARG A 128 14.79 -8.75 16.33
N ASP A 129 15.25 -9.74 15.57
CA ASP A 129 14.40 -10.82 15.09
C ASP A 129 14.03 -11.78 16.22
N ARG A 130 13.14 -12.73 15.93
CA ARG A 130 12.68 -13.75 16.88
C ARG A 130 13.82 -14.58 17.46
N ASP A 131 14.84 -14.82 16.64
CA ASP A 131 16.03 -15.59 17.03
C ASP A 131 17.05 -14.73 17.80
N GLY A 132 16.72 -13.48 18.13
CA GLY A 132 17.59 -12.54 18.82
C GLY A 132 18.63 -11.86 17.92
N LEU A 133 18.68 -12.21 16.63
CA LEU A 133 19.61 -11.62 15.68
C LEU A 133 19.27 -10.13 15.46
N GLN A 134 20.30 -9.29 15.53
CA GLN A 134 20.15 -7.87 15.28
C GLN A 134 20.07 -7.61 13.78
N GLN A 135 18.97 -7.03 13.33
CA GLN A 135 18.77 -6.57 11.97
C GLN A 135 18.94 -5.05 11.92
N LYS A 136 19.58 -4.59 10.84
CA LYS A 136 19.74 -3.18 10.52
C LYS A 136 19.29 -2.91 9.09
N GLY A 137 18.64 -1.77 8.88
CA GLY A 137 18.32 -1.27 7.56
C GLY A 137 18.39 0.25 7.55
N ALA A 138 18.96 0.83 6.50
CA ALA A 138 19.00 2.27 6.34
C ALA A 138 17.96 2.70 5.31
N PHE A 139 17.31 3.85 5.53
CA PHE A 139 16.30 4.37 4.62
C PHE A 139 16.44 5.89 4.53
N LEU A 140 15.98 6.49 3.43
CA LEU A 140 15.80 7.93 3.38
C LEU A 140 14.65 8.34 4.31
N ILE A 141 14.84 9.42 5.07
CA ILE A 141 13.80 9.95 5.97
C ILE A 141 12.53 10.24 5.17
N THR A 142 12.67 10.84 3.98
CA THR A 142 11.54 11.19 3.10
C THR A 142 10.79 9.98 2.52
N ASP A 143 11.38 8.78 2.51
CA ASP A 143 10.71 7.56 2.05
C ASP A 143 10.03 6.80 3.21
N MET A 144 10.67 6.79 4.39
CA MET A 144 10.14 6.17 5.61
C MET A 144 9.03 7.01 6.27
N PHE A 145 9.18 8.34 6.24
CA PHE A 145 8.24 9.32 6.79
C PHE A 145 7.63 10.12 5.64
N ASP A 146 6.40 9.78 5.29
CA ASP A 146 5.74 10.43 4.17
C ASP A 146 5.53 11.93 4.44
N HIS A 147 5.92 12.75 3.46
CA HIS A 147 6.00 14.22 3.61
C HIS A 147 6.80 14.68 4.84
N GLY A 148 7.80 13.89 5.24
CA GLY A 148 8.71 14.18 6.34
C GLY A 148 9.71 15.30 6.11
N PRO A 149 10.36 15.76 7.18
CA PRO A 149 11.48 16.68 7.07
C PRO A 149 12.64 16.01 6.35
N ARG A 150 13.59 16.82 5.85
CA ARG A 150 14.82 16.29 5.26
C ARG A 150 15.84 15.86 6.32
N SER A 151 15.87 16.57 7.44
CA SER A 151 16.71 16.33 8.60
C SER A 151 15.88 16.29 9.87
N VAL A 152 16.42 15.71 10.94
CA VAL A 152 15.72 15.65 12.23
C VAL A 152 16.70 16.10 13.30
N SER A 153 16.35 17.15 14.04
CA SER A 153 17.15 17.64 15.17
C SER A 153 16.80 16.92 16.46
N ALA A 154 15.54 16.49 16.62
CA ALA A 154 15.09 15.72 17.76
C ALA A 154 13.92 14.82 17.37
N ALA A 155 13.85 13.64 17.99
CA ALA A 155 12.77 12.69 17.78
C ALA A 155 12.35 12.08 19.11
N PHE A 156 11.05 11.89 19.31
CA PHE A 156 10.54 11.14 20.45
C PHE A 156 9.26 10.41 20.06
N THR A 157 8.96 9.31 20.73
CA THR A 157 7.72 8.57 20.52
C THR A 157 6.98 8.45 21.84
N ASN A 158 5.72 8.84 21.84
CA ASN A 158 4.81 8.49 22.92
C ASN A 158 4.25 7.09 22.66
N LEU A 159 4.80 6.09 23.38
CA LEU A 159 4.42 4.69 23.23
C LEU A 159 2.95 4.44 23.57
N ARG A 160 2.38 5.13 24.58
CA ARG A 160 0.96 4.98 24.96
C ARG A 160 0.01 5.37 23.83
N SER A 161 0.32 6.43 23.10
CA SER A 161 -0.53 6.95 22.00
C SER A 161 -0.13 6.46 20.61
N ALA A 162 0.97 5.69 20.51
CA ALA A 162 1.59 5.23 19.27
C ALA A 162 1.95 6.37 18.29
N VAL A 163 2.33 7.54 18.82
CA VAL A 163 2.66 8.73 18.04
C VAL A 163 4.16 8.98 18.10
N THR A 164 4.79 9.02 16.94
CA THR A 164 6.19 9.44 16.78
C THR A 164 6.20 10.90 16.33
N VAL A 165 6.99 11.72 17.01
CA VAL A 165 7.16 13.14 16.74
C VAL A 165 8.59 13.36 16.27
N LEU A 166 8.74 14.05 15.14
CA LEU A 166 10.03 14.50 14.61
C LEU A 166 10.05 16.03 14.65
N ILE A 167 11.19 16.59 15.02
CA ILE A 167 11.39 18.04 15.11
C ILE A 167 12.55 18.39 14.19
N ASP A 168 12.29 19.32 13.28
CA ASP A 168 13.29 19.92 12.39
C ASP A 168 13.23 21.43 12.58
N GLN A 169 14.25 21.99 13.25
CA GLN A 169 14.30 23.39 13.64
C GLN A 169 13.03 23.83 14.41
N ASN A 170 12.19 24.68 13.80
CA ASN A 170 10.93 25.17 14.39
C ASN A 170 9.68 24.44 13.85
N THR A 171 9.85 23.32 13.15
CA THR A 171 8.75 22.54 12.59
C THR A 171 8.61 21.21 13.30
N VAL A 172 7.40 20.92 13.77
CA VAL A 172 7.07 19.67 14.45
C VAL A 172 6.19 18.82 13.55
N TYR A 173 6.62 17.59 13.31
CA TYR A 173 5.94 16.60 12.50
C TYR A 173 5.42 15.47 13.36
N ARG A 174 4.21 15.01 13.09
CA ARG A 174 3.53 14.01 13.90
C ARG A 174 3.09 12.82 13.06
N TYR A 175 3.61 11.65 13.42
CA TYR A 175 3.47 10.42 12.66
C TYR A 175 2.80 9.30 13.45
N ARG A 176 2.19 8.38 12.70
CA ARG A 176 1.82 7.06 13.18
C ARG A 176 2.38 5.98 12.27
N TRP A 177 2.72 4.84 12.84
CA TRP A 177 3.18 3.68 12.09
C TRP A 177 2.02 3.00 11.37
N ASN A 178 2.19 2.68 10.09
CA ASN A 178 1.28 1.83 9.32
C ASN A 178 1.92 0.46 9.06
N LYS A 179 1.36 -0.58 9.70
CA LYS A 179 1.86 -1.95 9.58
C LYS A 179 1.76 -2.52 8.16
N LYS A 180 0.77 -2.09 7.35
CA LYS A 180 0.52 -2.64 6.01
C LYS A 180 1.57 -2.20 4.99
N ILE A 181 1.92 -0.92 5.01
CA ILE A 181 2.90 -0.33 4.07
C ILE A 181 4.30 -0.18 4.68
N GLN A 182 4.45 -0.50 5.97
CA GLN A 182 5.70 -0.36 6.73
C GLN A 182 6.30 1.06 6.68
N ARG A 183 5.44 2.08 6.78
CA ARG A 183 5.83 3.50 6.74
C ARG A 183 5.13 4.30 7.82
N PHE A 184 5.72 5.44 8.14
CA PHE A 184 5.11 6.46 8.96
C PHE A 184 4.29 7.41 8.10
N TYR A 185 3.05 7.66 8.52
CA TYR A 185 2.15 8.58 7.84
C TYR A 185 1.67 9.67 8.79
N VAL A 186 1.47 10.86 8.24
CA VAL A 186 0.86 11.98 8.96
C VAL A 186 -0.65 11.72 9.03
N ARG A 187 -1.21 11.57 10.24
CA ARG A 187 -2.67 11.47 10.39
C ARG A 187 -3.34 12.84 10.26
N TYR A 188 -2.68 13.88 10.77
CA TYR A 188 -3.09 15.29 10.71
C TYR A 188 -1.85 16.18 10.83
N LEU A 189 -1.64 17.07 9.86
CA LEU A 189 -0.53 18.03 9.87
C LEU A 189 -0.95 19.22 10.74
N PHE A 190 -0.72 19.11 12.05
CA PHE A 190 -0.79 20.27 12.94
C PHE A 190 0.54 20.99 12.86
N LEU A 191 0.62 21.98 11.97
CA LEU A 191 1.73 22.93 11.96
C LEU A 191 1.52 23.84 13.17
N ILE A 192 1.98 23.39 14.35
CA ILE A 192 2.13 24.28 15.49
C ILE A 192 3.39 25.09 15.22
N LYS A 193 3.24 26.23 14.53
CA LYS A 193 4.26 27.26 14.57
C LYS A 193 4.28 27.78 16.01
N PHE A 194 5.27 27.37 16.79
CA PHE A 194 5.60 28.11 17.99
C PHE A 194 6.14 29.46 17.53
N ILE A 195 5.29 30.48 17.62
CA ILE A 195 5.75 31.87 17.60
C ILE A 195 6.29 32.09 19.02
N PHE A 196 7.59 31.85 19.21
CA PHE A 196 8.28 32.47 20.33
C PHE A 196 8.32 33.97 20.03
N LYS A 197 7.38 34.73 20.61
CA LYS A 197 7.56 36.18 20.75
C LYS A 197 8.71 36.37 21.74
N ASN A 198 9.85 36.83 21.23
CA ASN A 198 10.88 37.45 22.07
C ASN A 198 10.34 38.74 22.67
#